data_AF-A0A3T0N339-F1
#
_entry.id   AF-A0A3T0N339-F1
#
_cell.length_a   1.000
_cell.length_b   1.000
_cell.length_c   1.000
_cell.angle_alpha   90.00
_cell.angle_beta   90.00
_cell.angle_gamma   90.00
#
_symmetry.space_group_name_H-M   'P 1'
#
loop_
_entity.id
_entity.type
_entity.pdbx_description
1 polymer ?
#
loop_
_entity_poly.entity_id
_entity_poly.type
_entity_poly.pdbx_seq_one_letter_code
_entity_poly.pdbx_strand_id
1 'polypeptide(L)'
;MMQSGLWIGGVSIGRGDAQFLSLLKYACIPEASWEQPAFSSGDVAQVMTLADNLSVEIISSMINDYLVHEFETTAELAQNISLRKGVIAAMSAICSGEIDGDYAEGSVGIPPTLGYLENLEVLYTPEAATGEGILTTPAPFEAPDCAWERLQTGNPWVGNAFVQNQNIALSEALDEITPFRGECAGALQLSVLKGCLLALGAEKLDALSPSSGPAFIGLWHVKLENSDTKIDTLATRFLTQLTDVPEDYTRSTVIGVPGDYFYFKNKDDYPSKAPIGGWQGENCIYMGQDALGGPHYSGLGLGWKTEFALRMFLGNAYFNDCNADYIEALRQGEAPQVTPAIVEEPQAQIRFTSRGVMRYPEIQSGAAPKIQIPTYTPQPLSDAEYLKRLMELGFQDPTGHSTNQHLVNELPMHVLVEALEFPEVALHQSISAGMTSATLHIALGHWTLTIRAKDPKLHHISMHDLVEVVARSADQPVQIQTSPV
;
A
#
# COMPACT_ATOMS: atom_id res chain seq x y z
N MET A 1 18.77 -31.06 -14.79
CA MET A 1 19.21 -30.03 -13.84
C MET A 1 18.27 -28.85 -14.03
N MET A 2 17.69 -28.31 -12.96
CA MET A 2 16.96 -27.03 -13.07
C MET A 2 17.97 -25.96 -13.45
N GLN A 3 17.60 -25.07 -14.38
CA GLN A 3 18.40 -23.88 -14.65
C GLN A 3 18.44 -23.02 -13.39
N SER A 4 19.58 -22.39 -13.11
CA SER A 4 19.75 -21.41 -12.03
C SER A 4 20.83 -20.39 -12.43
N GLY A 5 20.92 -19.29 -11.68
CA GLY A 5 21.92 -18.26 -11.90
C GLY A 5 21.61 -17.30 -13.05
N LEU A 6 22.64 -16.61 -13.54
CA LEU A 6 22.53 -15.60 -14.60
C LEU A 6 22.69 -16.21 -16.00
N TRP A 7 21.78 -15.85 -16.91
CA TRP A 7 21.76 -16.27 -18.31
C TRP A 7 21.60 -15.04 -19.21
N ILE A 8 22.40 -14.98 -20.28
CA ILE A 8 22.30 -13.94 -21.31
C ILE A 8 22.29 -14.58 -22.69
N GLY A 9 21.27 -14.30 -23.49
CA GLY A 9 21.14 -14.86 -24.84
C GLY A 9 21.16 -16.39 -24.85
N GLY A 10 20.58 -17.03 -23.84
CA GLY A 10 20.57 -18.48 -23.66
C GLY A 10 21.89 -19.10 -23.15
N VAL A 11 22.88 -18.29 -22.77
CA VAL A 11 24.17 -18.76 -22.24
C VAL A 11 24.29 -18.48 -20.75
N SER A 12 24.59 -19.51 -19.96
CA SER A 12 24.86 -19.37 -18.52
C SER A 12 26.18 -18.64 -18.28
N ILE A 13 26.16 -17.67 -17.37
CA ILE A 13 27.33 -16.86 -17.01
C ILE A 13 27.88 -17.33 -15.66
N GLY A 14 29.15 -17.75 -15.65
CA GLY A 14 29.88 -18.11 -14.44
C GLY A 14 30.89 -17.05 -14.00
N ARG A 15 31.43 -17.21 -12.78
CA ARG A 15 32.51 -16.35 -12.22
C ARG A 15 33.88 -16.54 -12.87
N GLY A 16 34.03 -17.56 -13.73
CA GLY A 16 35.34 -18.10 -14.12
C GLY A 16 36.14 -17.32 -15.16
N ASP A 17 35.53 -16.54 -16.07
CA ASP A 17 36.19 -16.17 -17.32
C ASP A 17 35.74 -14.82 -17.93
N ALA A 18 36.31 -14.48 -19.10
CA ALA A 18 36.09 -13.29 -19.93
C ALA A 18 34.62 -12.82 -20.07
N GLN A 19 33.65 -13.72 -19.89
CA GLN A 19 32.23 -13.37 -19.81
C GLN A 19 31.92 -12.43 -18.63
N PHE A 20 32.42 -12.72 -17.43
CA PHE A 20 32.24 -11.85 -16.27
C PHE A 20 32.90 -10.48 -16.50
N LEU A 21 34.11 -10.46 -17.07
CA LEU A 21 34.78 -9.22 -17.47
C LEU A 21 33.93 -8.42 -18.48
N SER A 22 33.31 -9.09 -19.45
CA SER A 22 32.39 -8.47 -20.40
C SER A 22 31.15 -7.88 -19.69
N LEU A 23 30.59 -8.58 -18.71
CA LEU A 23 29.48 -8.06 -17.92
C LEU A 23 29.88 -6.82 -17.12
N LEU A 24 31.03 -6.85 -16.44
CA LEU A 24 31.52 -5.69 -15.71
C LEU A 24 31.63 -4.46 -16.63
N LYS A 25 32.18 -4.65 -17.84
CA LYS A 25 32.32 -3.58 -18.84
C LYS A 25 30.97 -3.05 -19.30
N TYR A 26 30.11 -3.91 -19.81
CA TYR A 26 28.96 -3.45 -20.59
C TYR A 26 27.65 -3.41 -19.79
N ALA A 27 27.60 -3.96 -18.57
CA ALA A 27 26.43 -3.90 -17.70
C ALA A 27 26.64 -3.08 -16.41
N CYS A 28 27.86 -3.00 -15.87
CA CYS A 28 28.12 -2.27 -14.62
C CYS A 28 28.74 -0.88 -14.80
N ILE A 29 29.48 -0.65 -15.89
CA ILE A 29 30.23 0.59 -16.09
C ILE A 29 29.44 1.54 -17.00
N PRO A 30 29.12 2.77 -16.53
CA PRO A 30 28.45 3.77 -17.35
C PRO A 30 29.25 4.08 -18.63
N GLU A 31 28.56 4.33 -19.73
CA GLU A 31 29.18 4.62 -21.04
C GLU A 31 30.19 5.78 -20.99
N ALA A 32 29.93 6.79 -20.16
CA ALA A 32 30.82 7.92 -19.94
C ALA A 32 32.22 7.52 -19.41
N SER A 33 32.37 6.33 -18.84
CA SER A 33 33.64 5.80 -18.32
C SER A 33 34.36 4.88 -19.30
N TRP A 34 33.82 4.62 -20.49
CA TRP A 34 34.39 3.65 -21.44
C TRP A 34 35.70 4.13 -22.08
N GLU A 35 35.94 5.44 -22.11
CA GLU A 35 37.20 6.02 -22.61
C GLU A 35 38.38 5.85 -21.65
N GLN A 36 38.12 5.44 -20.40
CA GLN A 36 39.18 5.28 -19.41
C GLN A 36 40.07 4.06 -19.73
N PRO A 37 41.40 4.16 -19.59
CA PRO A 37 42.31 3.04 -19.90
C PRO A 37 41.96 1.73 -19.17
N ALA A 38 41.46 1.83 -17.94
CA ALA A 38 41.02 0.69 -17.15
C ALA A 38 39.89 -0.10 -17.82
N PHE A 39 38.99 0.54 -18.57
CA PHE A 39 37.91 -0.12 -19.30
C PHE A 39 38.44 -1.04 -20.42
N SER A 40 39.51 -0.62 -21.09
CA SER A 40 40.14 -1.43 -22.15
C SER A 40 41.00 -2.57 -21.59
N SER A 41 41.25 -2.59 -20.28
CA SER A 41 42.09 -3.61 -19.64
C SER A 41 41.51 -5.02 -19.73
N GLY A 42 42.38 -6.02 -19.85
CA GLY A 42 42.03 -7.43 -19.67
C GLY A 42 42.03 -7.87 -18.20
N ASP A 43 42.49 -7.01 -17.30
CA ASP A 43 42.56 -7.25 -15.86
C ASP A 43 41.23 -6.89 -15.19
N VAL A 44 40.57 -7.90 -14.62
CA VAL A 44 39.30 -7.74 -13.88
C VAL A 44 39.44 -6.73 -12.75
N ALA A 45 40.56 -6.74 -12.02
CA ALA A 45 40.76 -5.83 -10.90
C ALA A 45 40.81 -4.36 -11.35
N GLN A 46 41.41 -4.09 -12.51
CA GLN A 46 41.44 -2.74 -13.08
C GLN A 46 40.05 -2.29 -13.54
N VAL A 47 39.32 -3.16 -14.24
CA VAL A 47 37.95 -2.84 -14.69
C VAL A 47 37.02 -2.61 -13.50
N MET A 48 37.13 -3.41 -12.44
CA MET A 48 36.34 -3.25 -11.22
C MET A 48 36.52 -1.87 -10.56
N THR A 49 37.65 -1.19 -10.75
CA THR A 49 37.82 0.18 -10.22
C THR A 49 36.86 1.21 -10.83
N LEU A 50 36.24 0.88 -11.96
CA LEU A 50 35.26 1.73 -12.66
C LEU A 50 33.81 1.37 -12.32
N ALA A 51 33.57 0.20 -11.73
CA ALA A 51 32.24 -0.27 -11.38
C ALA A 51 31.91 0.11 -9.93
N ASP A 52 30.67 0.47 -9.65
CA ASP A 52 30.23 0.63 -8.26
C ASP A 52 30.01 -0.73 -7.58
N ASN A 53 30.26 -0.77 -6.27
CA ASN A 53 30.20 -2.00 -5.48
C ASN A 53 28.84 -2.69 -5.56
N LEU A 54 27.74 -1.92 -5.60
CA LEU A 54 26.39 -2.47 -5.63
C LEU A 54 26.09 -3.17 -6.97
N SER A 55 26.52 -2.60 -8.10
CA SER A 55 26.42 -3.27 -9.40
C SER A 55 27.17 -4.60 -9.44
N VAL A 56 28.39 -4.63 -8.87
CA VAL A 56 29.19 -5.86 -8.77
C VAL A 56 28.51 -6.90 -7.87
N GLU A 57 27.94 -6.45 -6.74
CA GLU A 57 27.17 -7.31 -5.85
C GLU A 57 25.94 -7.89 -6.56
N ILE A 58 25.18 -7.06 -7.29
CA ILE A 58 23.99 -7.52 -8.04
C ILE A 58 24.35 -8.64 -9.02
N ILE A 59 25.35 -8.44 -9.88
CA ILE A 59 25.76 -9.47 -10.85
C ILE A 59 26.28 -10.71 -10.12
N SER A 60 27.12 -10.51 -9.09
CA SER A 60 27.66 -11.62 -8.32
C SER A 60 26.56 -12.43 -7.66
N SER A 61 25.54 -11.79 -7.10
CA SER A 61 24.39 -12.45 -6.50
C SER A 61 23.56 -13.18 -7.56
N MET A 62 23.26 -12.56 -8.70
CA MET A 62 22.54 -13.22 -9.81
C MET A 62 23.25 -14.48 -10.30
N ILE A 63 24.59 -14.48 -10.39
CA ILE A 63 25.37 -15.65 -10.83
C ILE A 63 25.26 -16.82 -9.83
N ASN A 64 25.16 -16.53 -8.54
CA ASN A 64 25.16 -17.57 -7.48
C ASN A 64 23.76 -17.88 -6.96
N ASP A 65 22.75 -17.24 -7.53
CA ASP A 65 21.39 -17.41 -7.10
C ASP A 65 20.85 -18.79 -7.47
N TYR A 66 19.96 -19.30 -6.63
CA TYR A 66 19.23 -20.54 -6.90
C TYR A 66 18.08 -20.30 -7.90
N LEU A 67 17.63 -19.06 -8.08
CA LEU A 67 16.66 -18.67 -9.11
C LEU A 67 17.34 -18.34 -10.45
N VAL A 68 16.54 -18.37 -11.53
CA VAL A 68 17.00 -18.01 -12.88
C VAL A 68 16.84 -16.52 -13.11
N HIS A 69 17.90 -15.90 -13.61
CA HIS A 69 17.92 -14.53 -14.11
C HIS A 69 18.29 -14.56 -15.59
N GLU A 70 17.30 -14.38 -16.46
CA GLU A 70 17.50 -14.49 -17.91
C GLU A 70 17.27 -13.16 -18.60
N PHE A 71 18.21 -12.76 -19.45
CA PHE A 71 18.15 -11.56 -20.28
C PHE A 71 18.48 -11.91 -21.73
N GLU A 72 17.89 -11.24 -22.71
CA GLU A 72 18.26 -11.46 -24.11
C GLU A 72 19.62 -10.85 -24.41
N THR A 73 19.90 -9.69 -23.81
CA THR A 73 21.11 -8.91 -24.07
C THR A 73 21.75 -8.37 -22.80
N THR A 74 23.04 -8.03 -22.88
CA THR A 74 23.75 -7.34 -21.78
C THR A 74 23.18 -5.95 -21.50
N ALA A 75 22.58 -5.29 -22.50
CA ALA A 75 21.93 -4.00 -22.32
C ALA A 75 20.66 -4.11 -21.45
N GLU A 76 19.89 -5.17 -21.59
CA GLU A 76 18.75 -5.45 -20.70
C GLU A 76 19.19 -5.73 -19.27
N LEU A 77 20.28 -6.49 -19.10
CA LEU A 77 20.89 -6.67 -17.77
C LEU A 77 21.30 -5.33 -17.17
N ALA A 78 21.93 -4.44 -17.93
CA ALA A 78 22.33 -3.10 -17.48
C ALA A 78 21.11 -2.27 -17.02
N GLN A 79 20.00 -2.35 -17.76
CA GLN A 79 18.74 -1.70 -17.38
C GLN A 79 18.17 -2.29 -16.09
N ASN A 80 18.23 -3.62 -15.91
CA ASN A 80 17.76 -4.26 -14.68
C ASN A 80 18.63 -3.93 -13.46
N ILE A 81 19.95 -3.83 -13.62
CA ILE A 81 20.86 -3.36 -12.58
C ILE A 81 20.50 -1.92 -12.19
N SER A 82 20.28 -1.06 -13.18
CA SER A 82 19.88 0.33 -12.95
C SER A 82 18.56 0.41 -12.18
N LEU A 83 17.54 -0.37 -12.60
CA LEU A 83 16.25 -0.50 -11.90
C LEU A 83 16.47 -0.87 -10.43
N ARG A 84 17.19 -1.95 -10.14
CA ARG A 84 17.45 -2.43 -8.77
C ARG A 84 18.11 -1.36 -7.91
N LYS A 85 19.12 -0.66 -8.45
CA LYS A 85 19.78 0.45 -7.77
C LYS A 85 18.81 1.60 -7.50
N GLY A 86 17.93 1.92 -8.46
CA GLY A 86 16.87 2.91 -8.29
C GLY A 86 15.90 2.54 -7.17
N VAL A 87 15.44 1.28 -7.11
CA VAL A 87 14.53 0.81 -6.05
C VAL A 87 15.20 0.88 -4.67
N ILE A 88 16.46 0.46 -4.56
CA ILE A 88 17.25 0.58 -3.32
C ILE A 88 17.40 2.05 -2.90
N ALA A 89 17.68 2.94 -3.85
CA ALA A 89 17.79 4.38 -3.57
C ALA A 89 16.45 4.96 -3.10
N ALA A 90 15.35 4.63 -3.76
CA ALA A 90 14.02 5.09 -3.38
C ALA A 90 13.59 4.58 -2.00
N MET A 91 13.82 3.29 -1.69
CA MET A 91 13.53 2.75 -0.35
C MET A 91 14.40 3.40 0.72
N SER A 92 15.67 3.68 0.41
CA SER A 92 16.57 4.41 1.31
C SER A 92 16.07 5.84 1.57
N ALA A 93 15.59 6.52 0.53
CA ALA A 93 15.03 7.87 0.62
C ALA A 93 13.72 7.91 1.43
N ILE A 94 12.86 6.90 1.32
CA ILE A 94 11.67 6.75 2.19
C ILE A 94 12.13 6.56 3.65
N CYS A 95 13.06 5.64 3.91
CA CYS A 95 13.52 5.34 5.26
C CYS A 95 14.28 6.50 5.93
N SER A 96 14.93 7.37 5.15
CA SER A 96 15.64 8.55 5.65
C SER A 96 14.74 9.78 5.83
N GLY A 97 13.51 9.74 5.31
CA GLY A 97 12.59 10.88 5.27
C GLY A 97 12.87 11.89 4.15
N GLU A 98 13.74 11.56 3.18
CA GLU A 98 13.92 12.37 1.96
C GLU A 98 12.66 12.31 1.07
N ILE A 99 12.07 11.12 0.94
CA ILE A 99 10.70 10.95 0.47
C ILE A 99 9.84 10.90 1.72
N ASP A 100 8.98 11.90 1.92
CA ASP A 100 8.06 11.95 3.05
C ASP A 100 7.03 10.81 2.92
N GLY A 101 7.30 9.71 3.62
CA GLY A 101 6.50 8.49 3.61
C GLY A 101 6.39 7.95 5.03
N ASP A 102 5.18 7.74 5.51
CA ASP A 102 4.92 7.21 6.85
C ASP A 102 3.68 6.29 6.86
N TYR A 103 3.47 5.60 7.97
CA TYR A 103 2.23 4.86 8.19
C TYR A 103 1.05 5.83 8.28
N ALA A 104 -0.09 5.42 7.73
CA ALA A 104 -1.33 6.14 7.96
C ALA A 104 -1.74 6.00 9.44
N GLU A 105 -1.52 7.03 10.25
CA GLU A 105 -2.00 7.08 11.62
C GLU A 105 -3.04 8.20 11.77
N GLY A 106 -4.32 7.82 11.88
CA GLY A 106 -5.43 8.77 11.98
C GLY A 106 -5.34 9.70 13.21
N SER A 107 -4.54 9.35 14.22
CA SER A 107 -4.34 10.14 15.43
C SER A 107 -3.36 11.32 15.25
N VAL A 108 -2.46 11.25 14.26
CA VAL A 108 -1.34 12.21 14.10
C VAL A 108 -1.77 13.44 13.29
N GLY A 109 -2.98 13.44 12.72
CA GLY A 109 -3.58 14.62 12.10
C GLY A 109 -2.88 15.12 10.84
N ILE A 110 -2.00 14.31 10.24
CA ILE A 110 -1.48 14.56 8.90
C ILE A 110 -2.38 13.80 7.93
N PRO A 111 -3.27 14.49 7.19
CA PRO A 111 -4.14 13.82 6.25
C PRO A 111 -3.30 13.12 5.18
N PRO A 112 -3.65 11.89 4.80
CA PRO A 112 -2.96 11.22 3.71
C PRO A 112 -3.10 12.04 2.43
N THR A 113 -2.02 12.15 1.65
CA THR A 113 -2.09 12.60 0.24
C THR A 113 -2.71 11.51 -0.66
N LEU A 114 -3.17 10.42 -0.04
CA LEU A 114 -3.79 9.27 -0.67
C LEU A 114 -5.30 9.36 -0.53
N GLY A 115 -6.00 8.84 -1.53
CA GLY A 115 -7.37 8.42 -1.32
C GLY A 115 -7.41 7.25 -0.36
N TYR A 116 -8.38 7.28 0.56
CA TYR A 116 -8.75 6.10 1.31
C TYR A 116 -9.44 5.06 0.39
N LEU A 117 -9.62 3.84 0.85
CA LEU A 117 -10.62 2.92 0.30
C LEU A 117 -11.45 2.45 1.49
N GLU A 118 -12.50 3.18 1.84
CA GLU A 118 -13.62 2.59 2.59
C GLU A 118 -14.68 2.23 1.58
N ASN A 119 -15.07 0.97 1.50
CA ASN A 119 -16.14 0.54 0.59
C ASN A 119 -16.00 1.08 -0.85
N LEU A 120 -14.76 1.15 -1.36
CA LEU A 120 -14.43 1.62 -2.71
C LEU A 120 -14.57 3.14 -2.93
N GLU A 121 -14.26 3.99 -1.96
CA GLU A 121 -14.06 5.42 -2.25
C GLU A 121 -12.77 6.03 -1.67
N VAL A 122 -12.10 6.81 -2.52
CA VAL A 122 -11.04 7.79 -2.22
C VAL A 122 -11.66 8.89 -1.36
N LEU A 123 -11.57 8.74 -0.03
CA LEU A 123 -11.86 9.85 0.87
C LEU A 123 -10.69 10.83 0.82
N TYR A 124 -10.97 12.00 0.23
CA TYR A 124 -10.10 13.16 0.29
C TYR A 124 -10.26 13.83 1.65
N THR A 125 -9.15 14.16 2.32
CA THR A 125 -9.23 15.16 3.39
C THR A 125 -9.15 16.54 2.72
N PRO A 126 -10.13 17.45 2.93
CA PRO A 126 -10.16 18.79 2.32
C PRO A 126 -8.87 19.64 2.45
N GLU A 127 -8.00 19.26 3.38
CA GLU A 127 -6.74 19.92 3.72
C GLU A 127 -5.50 19.22 3.14
N ALA A 128 -5.67 18.05 2.51
CA ALA A 128 -4.59 17.37 1.81
C ALA A 128 -4.24 18.14 0.54
N ALA A 129 -3.00 18.65 0.46
CA ALA A 129 -2.48 19.26 -0.76
C ALA A 129 -2.18 18.15 -1.78
N THR A 130 -3.19 17.68 -2.51
CA THR A 130 -3.02 16.74 -3.61
C THR A 130 -2.75 17.51 -4.89
N GLY A 131 -1.69 17.17 -5.63
CA GLY A 131 -1.45 17.69 -6.96
C GLY A 131 -2.42 17.13 -8.01
N GLU A 132 -2.33 17.62 -9.26
CA GLU A 132 -3.29 17.30 -10.33
C GLU A 132 -3.19 15.84 -10.84
N GLY A 133 -2.05 15.19 -10.60
CA GLY A 133 -1.70 13.82 -10.94
C GLY A 133 -2.32 12.75 -10.05
N ILE A 134 -2.98 13.13 -8.96
CA ILE A 134 -3.67 12.20 -8.06
C ILE A 134 -5.16 12.19 -8.40
N LEU A 135 -5.75 10.99 -8.51
CA LEU A 135 -7.19 10.88 -8.63
C LEU A 135 -7.85 11.28 -7.29
N THR A 136 -8.50 12.44 -7.29
CA THR A 136 -9.18 13.03 -6.10
C THR A 136 -10.67 12.66 -6.01
N THR A 137 -11.13 11.75 -6.87
CA THR A 137 -12.51 11.22 -6.86
C THR A 137 -12.52 9.78 -6.36
N PRO A 138 -13.64 9.32 -5.75
CA PRO A 138 -13.83 7.94 -5.30
C PRO A 138 -13.19 6.87 -6.20
N ALA A 139 -12.45 5.92 -5.58
CA ALA A 139 -11.73 4.87 -6.28
C ALA A 139 -12.74 4.01 -7.03
N PRO A 140 -12.64 3.90 -8.34
CA PRO A 140 -13.77 3.38 -9.05
C PRO A 140 -14.06 1.90 -9.00
N PHE A 141 -13.29 1.08 -8.30
CA PHE A 141 -13.19 -0.35 -8.57
C PHE A 141 -13.05 -1.13 -7.26
N GLU A 142 -13.45 -2.40 -7.28
CA GLU A 142 -13.25 -3.29 -6.15
C GLU A 142 -11.80 -3.76 -6.07
N ALA A 143 -11.15 -3.52 -4.94
CA ALA A 143 -9.77 -3.92 -4.69
C ALA A 143 -9.71 -5.10 -3.70
N PRO A 144 -9.78 -6.36 -4.17
CA PRO A 144 -9.56 -7.50 -3.29
C PRO A 144 -8.08 -7.51 -2.87
N ASP A 145 -7.81 -7.72 -1.58
CA ASP A 145 -6.47 -7.82 -1.02
C ASP A 145 -5.71 -6.48 -0.92
N CYS A 146 -6.38 -5.40 -0.48
CA CYS A 146 -5.68 -4.23 0.04
C CYS A 146 -4.89 -4.62 1.31
N ALA A 147 -3.72 -4.02 1.51
CA ALA A 147 -2.78 -4.43 2.56
C ALA A 147 -3.15 -3.97 3.99
N TRP A 148 -4.45 -3.80 4.26
CA TRP A 148 -4.98 -3.37 5.56
C TRP A 148 -5.86 -4.44 6.17
N GLU A 149 -6.38 -4.21 7.36
CA GLU A 149 -7.04 -5.19 8.23
C GLU A 149 -8.57 -5.12 8.15
N ARG A 150 -9.21 -6.21 8.59
CA ARG A 150 -10.67 -6.31 8.73
C ARG A 150 -11.11 -5.55 9.99
N LEU A 151 -11.71 -4.38 9.83
CA LEU A 151 -12.52 -3.81 10.91
C LEU A 151 -13.61 -4.84 11.28
N GLN A 152 -13.85 -5.06 12.58
CA GLN A 152 -14.82 -6.08 13.08
C GLN A 152 -16.29 -5.78 12.70
N THR A 153 -16.53 -4.86 11.77
CA THR A 153 -17.82 -4.33 11.33
C THR A 153 -18.41 -5.08 10.13
N GLY A 154 -18.16 -6.38 9.94
CA GLY A 154 -18.85 -7.18 8.91
C GLY A 154 -18.68 -6.75 7.44
N ASN A 155 -17.99 -5.64 7.15
CA ASN A 155 -17.71 -5.08 5.83
C ASN A 155 -16.32 -5.49 5.31
N PRO A 156 -16.11 -5.49 3.98
CA PRO A 156 -14.82 -5.81 3.38
C PRO A 156 -13.74 -4.79 3.73
N TRP A 157 -12.49 -5.25 3.63
CA TRP A 157 -11.24 -4.57 3.95
C TRP A 157 -11.17 -3.08 3.58
N VAL A 158 -10.63 -2.28 4.48
CA VAL A 158 -10.55 -0.82 4.37
C VAL A 158 -9.08 -0.40 4.31
N GLY A 159 -8.61 0.28 3.26
CA GLY A 159 -7.18 0.57 3.10
C GLY A 159 -6.85 1.76 2.21
N ASN A 160 -5.79 2.52 2.50
CA ASN A 160 -5.38 3.66 1.66
C ASN A 160 -4.70 3.19 0.37
N ALA A 161 -5.13 3.72 -0.77
CA ALA A 161 -4.47 3.46 -2.05
C ALA A 161 -4.30 4.75 -2.87
N PHE A 162 -3.11 4.92 -3.43
CA PHE A 162 -2.89 5.87 -4.51
C PHE A 162 -3.51 5.34 -5.80
N VAL A 163 -4.17 6.23 -6.54
CA VAL A 163 -4.60 5.97 -7.92
C VAL A 163 -4.13 7.13 -8.79
N GLN A 164 -3.35 6.81 -9.81
CA GLN A 164 -2.88 7.80 -10.79
C GLN A 164 -4.07 8.41 -11.57
N ASN A 165 -4.11 9.74 -11.69
CA ASN A 165 -4.96 10.41 -12.67
C ASN A 165 -4.43 10.10 -14.08
N GLN A 166 -5.21 9.37 -14.88
CA GLN A 166 -4.79 8.92 -16.22
C GLN A 166 -4.54 10.06 -17.21
N ASN A 167 -4.99 11.28 -16.90
CA ASN A 167 -4.72 12.46 -17.73
C ASN A 167 -3.33 13.06 -17.47
N ILE A 168 -2.63 12.59 -16.44
CA ILE A 168 -1.32 13.06 -16.00
C ILE A 168 -0.29 11.94 -16.17
N ALA A 169 0.93 12.33 -16.55
CA ALA A 169 2.04 11.39 -16.67
C ALA A 169 2.32 10.70 -15.33
N LEU A 170 2.76 9.44 -15.37
CA LEU A 170 3.03 8.68 -14.15
C LEU A 170 4.20 9.31 -13.37
N SER A 171 5.22 9.76 -14.08
CA SER A 171 6.36 10.47 -13.50
C SER A 171 5.92 11.69 -12.68
N GLU A 172 5.04 12.53 -13.25
CA GLU A 172 4.46 13.72 -12.60
C GLU A 172 3.56 13.34 -11.41
N ALA A 173 2.68 12.35 -11.58
CA ALA A 173 1.81 11.88 -10.51
C ALA A 173 2.60 11.31 -9.30
N LEU A 174 3.75 10.68 -9.55
CA LEU A 174 4.64 10.22 -8.48
C LEU A 174 5.32 11.38 -7.76
N ASP A 175 5.61 12.50 -8.41
CA ASP A 175 6.21 13.68 -7.76
C ASP A 175 5.24 14.37 -6.81
N GLU A 176 3.94 14.19 -7.02
CA GLU A 176 2.89 14.78 -6.20
C GLU A 176 2.42 13.86 -5.06
N ILE A 177 2.85 12.59 -5.01
CA ILE A 177 2.36 11.61 -4.03
C ILE A 177 2.80 11.89 -2.58
N THR A 178 3.80 12.76 -2.38
CA THR A 178 4.32 13.09 -1.05
C THR A 178 3.56 14.25 -0.42
N PRO A 179 3.17 14.18 0.87
CA PRO A 179 3.46 13.11 1.83
C PRO A 179 2.70 11.79 1.58
N PHE A 180 3.42 10.68 1.42
CA PHE A 180 2.83 9.35 1.32
C PHE A 180 2.44 8.86 2.71
N ARG A 181 1.18 8.43 2.89
CA ARG A 181 0.67 7.90 4.17
C ARG A 181 -0.04 6.59 3.90
N GLY A 182 0.72 5.51 3.83
CA GLY A 182 0.23 4.19 3.46
C GLY A 182 0.67 3.13 4.47
N GLU A 183 0.83 1.89 4.03
CA GLU A 183 1.44 0.83 4.81
C GLU A 183 2.72 0.32 4.10
N CYS A 184 3.36 -0.69 4.67
CA CYS A 184 4.64 -1.21 4.20
C CYS A 184 4.66 -1.72 2.73
N ALA A 185 3.62 -2.39 2.24
CA ALA A 185 3.47 -2.81 0.85
C ALA A 185 3.29 -1.62 -0.09
N GLY A 186 2.51 -0.60 0.28
CA GLY A 186 2.36 0.64 -0.47
C GLY A 186 3.68 1.40 -0.55
N ALA A 187 4.42 1.53 0.55
CA ALA A 187 5.76 2.12 0.50
C ALA A 187 6.72 1.33 -0.38
N LEU A 188 6.63 -0.01 -0.37
CA LEU A 188 7.40 -0.85 -1.28
C LEU A 188 7.02 -0.60 -2.73
N GLN A 189 5.73 -0.56 -3.07
CA GLN A 189 5.25 -0.27 -4.41
C GLN A 189 5.65 1.14 -4.87
N LEU A 190 5.60 2.13 -3.97
CA LEU A 190 6.13 3.47 -4.21
C LEU A 190 7.63 3.43 -4.50
N SER A 191 8.42 2.68 -3.71
CA SER A 191 9.87 2.53 -3.95
C SER A 191 10.17 1.89 -5.30
N VAL A 192 9.33 0.94 -5.75
CA VAL A 192 9.48 0.32 -7.06
C VAL A 192 9.27 1.36 -8.16
N LEU A 193 8.16 2.10 -8.12
CA LEU A 193 7.83 3.07 -9.17
C LEU A 193 8.76 4.29 -9.16
N LYS A 194 9.08 4.85 -7.98
CA LYS A 194 10.10 5.90 -7.85
C LYS A 194 11.49 5.39 -8.24
N GLY A 195 11.82 4.15 -7.91
CA GLY A 195 13.06 3.52 -8.35
C GLY A 195 13.16 3.39 -9.86
N CYS A 196 12.06 3.05 -10.53
CA CYS A 196 11.97 3.08 -11.99
C CYS A 196 12.19 4.49 -12.54
N LEU A 197 11.56 5.51 -11.95
CA LEU A 197 11.73 6.91 -12.34
C LEU A 197 13.20 7.34 -12.23
N LEU A 198 13.85 7.05 -11.11
CA LEU A 198 15.26 7.36 -10.85
C LEU A 198 16.21 6.63 -11.81
N ALA A 199 15.92 5.38 -12.14
CA ALA A 199 16.81 4.52 -12.93
C ALA A 199 16.65 4.69 -14.44
N LEU A 200 15.41 4.84 -14.91
CA LEU A 200 15.05 4.74 -16.31
C LEU A 200 14.62 6.09 -16.91
N GLY A 201 14.28 7.06 -16.05
CA GLY A 201 13.76 8.37 -16.44
C GLY A 201 12.25 8.37 -16.73
N ALA A 202 11.70 9.57 -16.75
CA ALA A 202 10.26 9.81 -16.95
C ALA A 202 9.74 9.19 -18.25
N GLU A 203 10.44 9.41 -19.37
CA GLU A 203 10.03 8.91 -20.70
C GLU A 203 9.74 7.40 -20.70
N LYS A 204 10.64 6.60 -20.13
CA LYS A 204 10.48 5.13 -20.08
C LYS A 204 9.41 4.69 -19.10
N LEU A 205 9.25 5.40 -18.00
CA LEU A 205 8.21 5.08 -17.01
C LEU A 205 6.83 5.40 -17.55
N ASP A 206 6.66 6.57 -18.17
CA ASP A 206 5.39 7.02 -18.73
C ASP A 206 4.95 6.15 -19.92
N ALA A 207 5.91 5.62 -20.69
CA ALA A 207 5.64 4.66 -21.76
C ALA A 207 5.03 3.33 -21.26
N LEU A 208 5.10 3.01 -19.96
CA LEU A 208 4.46 1.82 -19.39
C LEU A 208 2.96 1.99 -19.14
N SER A 209 2.48 3.23 -19.00
CA SER A 209 1.09 3.52 -18.64
C SER A 209 0.09 3.04 -19.72
N PRO A 210 0.31 3.28 -21.04
CA PRO A 210 -0.62 2.84 -22.08
C PRO A 210 -0.85 1.32 -22.17
N SER A 211 0.12 0.51 -21.74
CA SER A 211 0.04 -0.97 -21.76
C SER A 211 -0.37 -1.56 -20.41
N SER A 212 -0.21 -0.81 -19.32
CA SER A 212 -0.38 -1.33 -17.95
C SER A 212 -1.60 -0.76 -17.23
N GLY A 213 -2.15 0.35 -17.71
CA GLY A 213 -3.19 1.11 -17.03
C GLY A 213 -2.62 2.13 -16.04
N PRO A 214 -3.48 2.79 -15.25
CA PRO A 214 -3.06 3.68 -14.18
C PRO A 214 -2.21 2.92 -13.15
N ALA A 215 -1.26 3.62 -12.54
CA ALA A 215 -0.56 3.10 -11.38
C ALA A 215 -1.46 3.08 -10.15
N PHE A 216 -1.31 2.01 -9.38
CA PHE A 216 -1.91 1.82 -8.06
C PHE A 216 -0.79 1.58 -7.05
N ILE A 217 -0.85 2.23 -5.89
CA ILE A 217 0.08 2.01 -4.77
C ILE A 217 -0.75 1.73 -3.52
N GLY A 218 -0.41 0.69 -2.77
CA GLY A 218 -1.20 0.14 -1.66
C GLY A 218 -2.05 -1.08 -2.05
N LEU A 219 -2.00 -1.50 -3.32
CA LEU A 219 -2.79 -2.60 -3.88
C LEU A 219 -1.92 -3.56 -4.67
N TRP A 220 -1.91 -4.84 -4.30
CA TRP A 220 -1.18 -5.87 -5.06
C TRP A 220 -1.87 -6.19 -6.38
N HIS A 221 -3.20 -6.23 -6.36
CA HIS A 221 -4.03 -6.58 -7.49
C HIS A 221 -5.25 -5.66 -7.62
N VAL A 222 -5.80 -5.61 -8.84
CA VAL A 222 -7.09 -4.98 -9.15
C VAL A 222 -7.99 -5.98 -9.86
N LYS A 223 -9.31 -5.90 -9.64
CA LYS A 223 -10.29 -6.67 -10.41
C LYS A 223 -10.58 -5.99 -11.74
N LEU A 224 -10.77 -6.80 -12.79
CA LEU A 224 -11.35 -6.33 -14.03
C LEU A 224 -12.86 -6.12 -13.89
N GLU A 225 -13.40 -5.24 -14.73
CA GLU A 225 -14.85 -5.10 -14.83
C GLU A 225 -15.51 -6.42 -15.26
N ASN A 226 -16.63 -6.76 -14.61
CA ASN A 226 -17.44 -7.94 -14.92
C ASN A 226 -16.65 -9.26 -14.87
N SER A 227 -15.60 -9.32 -14.05
CA SER A 227 -14.72 -10.48 -13.96
C SER A 227 -14.16 -10.66 -12.55
N ASP A 228 -14.14 -11.90 -12.08
CA ASP A 228 -13.44 -12.28 -10.84
C ASP A 228 -11.90 -12.37 -11.03
N THR A 229 -11.41 -12.05 -12.23
CA THR A 229 -9.98 -12.11 -12.54
C THR A 229 -9.25 -10.93 -11.88
N LYS A 230 -8.28 -11.26 -11.03
CA LYS A 230 -7.33 -10.32 -10.45
C LYS A 230 -6.19 -10.08 -11.44
N ILE A 231 -5.78 -8.82 -11.57
CA ILE A 231 -4.64 -8.40 -12.38
C ILE A 231 -3.65 -7.69 -11.48
N ASP A 232 -2.37 -8.03 -11.63
CA ASP A 232 -1.26 -7.34 -10.96
C ASP A 232 -1.21 -5.86 -11.34
N THR A 233 -1.08 -5.01 -10.32
CA THR A 233 -0.84 -3.58 -10.51
C THR A 233 0.53 -3.36 -11.16
N LEU A 234 0.76 -2.17 -11.72
CA LEU A 234 2.02 -1.86 -12.41
C LEU A 234 3.23 -2.15 -11.51
N ALA A 235 3.21 -1.74 -10.24
CA ALA A 235 4.29 -1.99 -9.29
C ALA A 235 4.49 -3.50 -9.03
N THR A 236 3.40 -4.26 -8.85
CA THR A 236 3.45 -5.71 -8.63
C THR A 236 4.09 -6.45 -9.81
N ARG A 237 3.88 -5.99 -11.05
CA ARG A 237 4.47 -6.61 -12.25
C ARG A 237 6.00 -6.55 -12.31
N PHE A 238 6.63 -5.64 -11.55
CA PHE A 238 8.09 -5.63 -11.40
C PHE A 238 8.59 -6.74 -10.46
N LEU A 239 7.71 -7.32 -9.64
CA LEU A 239 8.01 -8.44 -8.75
C LEU A 239 7.65 -9.73 -9.46
N THR A 240 8.63 -10.32 -10.13
CA THR A 240 8.45 -11.59 -10.85
C THR A 240 8.86 -12.77 -9.98
N GLN A 241 8.48 -14.00 -10.37
CA GLN A 241 8.90 -15.23 -9.69
C GLN A 241 8.66 -15.17 -8.17
N LEU A 242 7.45 -14.80 -7.75
CA LEU A 242 7.11 -14.85 -6.33
C LEU A 242 7.15 -16.31 -5.86
N THR A 243 8.13 -16.63 -5.03
CA THR A 243 8.39 -17.99 -4.55
C THR A 243 8.54 -18.03 -3.05
N ASP A 244 8.29 -19.19 -2.47
CA ASP A 244 8.62 -19.44 -1.06
C ASP A 244 10.13 -19.45 -0.87
N VAL A 245 10.59 -18.91 0.26
CA VAL A 245 12.00 -19.02 0.65
C VAL A 245 12.27 -20.47 1.10
N PRO A 246 13.31 -21.15 0.58
CA PRO A 246 13.61 -22.54 0.93
C PRO A 246 13.75 -22.73 2.43
N GLU A 247 13.09 -23.73 3.02
CA GLU A 247 13.13 -23.96 4.48
C GLU A 247 14.54 -24.24 5.02
N ASP A 248 15.42 -24.77 4.16
CA ASP A 248 16.78 -25.17 4.49
C ASP A 248 17.84 -24.07 4.24
N TYR A 249 17.43 -22.83 3.93
CA TYR A 249 18.40 -21.76 3.75
C TYR A 249 19.22 -21.52 5.02
N THR A 250 20.52 -21.33 4.83
CA THR A 250 21.40 -20.97 5.95
C THR A 250 21.12 -19.52 6.33
N ARG A 251 20.66 -19.27 7.55
CA ARG A 251 20.30 -17.92 8.00
C ARG A 251 21.50 -16.97 7.95
N SER A 252 21.21 -15.69 7.75
CA SER A 252 22.23 -14.63 7.55
C SER A 252 23.14 -14.86 6.34
N THR A 253 22.81 -15.81 5.45
CA THR A 253 23.41 -15.90 4.13
C THR A 253 22.61 -15.09 3.11
N VAL A 254 23.27 -14.75 2.02
CA VAL A 254 22.63 -14.07 0.90
C VAL A 254 21.74 -15.08 0.18
N ILE A 255 20.43 -14.85 0.27
CA ILE A 255 19.39 -15.69 -0.36
C ILE A 255 18.65 -14.95 -1.48
N GLY A 256 19.20 -13.84 -1.96
CA GLY A 256 18.67 -13.12 -3.10
C GLY A 256 19.61 -12.07 -3.67
N VAL A 257 19.09 -11.27 -4.59
CA VAL A 257 19.84 -10.26 -5.33
C VAL A 257 19.42 -8.88 -4.83
N PRO A 258 20.35 -7.94 -4.59
CA PRO A 258 19.97 -6.59 -4.14
C PRO A 258 18.88 -5.99 -5.03
N GLY A 259 17.86 -5.42 -4.41
CA GLY A 259 16.64 -4.91 -5.03
C GLY A 259 15.48 -5.91 -5.05
N ASP A 260 15.69 -7.18 -4.73
CA ASP A 260 14.60 -8.16 -4.60
C ASP A 260 13.66 -7.83 -3.43
N TYR A 261 12.40 -8.21 -3.61
CA TYR A 261 11.38 -8.19 -2.58
C TYR A 261 11.50 -9.41 -1.67
N PHE A 262 11.30 -9.19 -0.38
CA PHE A 262 11.18 -10.23 0.63
C PHE A 262 10.01 -9.92 1.57
N TYR A 263 9.27 -10.96 1.95
CA TYR A 263 8.30 -10.89 3.04
C TYR A 263 8.83 -11.58 4.29
N PHE A 264 8.96 -10.81 5.37
CA PHE A 264 9.40 -11.28 6.67
C PHE A 264 8.18 -11.52 7.56
N LYS A 265 7.75 -12.78 7.70
CA LYS A 265 6.56 -13.14 8.46
C LYS A 265 6.86 -13.16 9.95
N ASN A 266 5.94 -12.61 10.75
CA ASN A 266 5.93 -12.80 12.20
C ASN A 266 5.38 -14.20 12.56
N LYS A 267 5.14 -14.45 13.85
CA LYS A 267 4.65 -15.74 14.32
C LYS A 267 3.33 -16.12 13.63
N ASP A 268 3.20 -17.40 13.27
CA ASP A 268 2.06 -17.90 12.49
C ASP A 268 0.69 -17.70 13.18
N ASP A 269 0.67 -17.59 14.51
CA ASP A 269 -0.54 -17.31 15.30
C ASP A 269 -0.76 -15.83 15.60
N TYR A 270 0.10 -14.91 15.13
CA TYR A 270 -0.07 -13.46 15.30
C TYR A 270 -1.50 -13.03 14.91
N PRO A 271 -2.05 -13.38 13.72
CA PRO A 271 -3.38 -12.91 13.33
C PRO A 271 -4.51 -13.37 14.27
N SER A 272 -4.30 -14.46 15.01
CA SER A 272 -5.28 -14.94 16.00
C SER A 272 -5.13 -14.25 17.37
N LYS A 273 -3.93 -13.79 17.70
CA LYS A 273 -3.57 -13.21 19.00
C LYS A 273 -3.70 -11.70 19.03
N ALA A 274 -3.36 -11.05 17.93
CA ALA A 274 -3.52 -9.62 17.69
C ALA A 274 -4.21 -9.44 16.32
N PRO A 275 -5.53 -9.69 16.25
CA PRO A 275 -6.31 -9.58 15.00
C PRO A 275 -6.54 -8.14 14.52
N ILE A 276 -6.03 -7.16 15.28
CA ILE A 276 -6.00 -5.72 14.96
C ILE A 276 -4.55 -5.20 14.87
N GLY A 277 -3.58 -6.11 14.77
CA GLY A 277 -2.15 -5.82 14.91
C GLY A 277 -1.48 -5.67 13.55
N GLY A 278 -0.77 -4.55 13.34
CA GLY A 278 -0.10 -4.24 12.08
C GLY A 278 1.20 -5.02 11.82
N TRP A 279 1.72 -5.78 12.80
CA TRP A 279 3.03 -6.45 12.72
C TRP A 279 2.96 -7.95 12.42
N GLN A 280 1.97 -8.36 11.62
CA GLN A 280 1.83 -9.74 11.12
C GLN A 280 3.04 -10.18 10.28
N GLY A 281 3.76 -9.21 9.71
CA GLY A 281 5.00 -9.38 9.00
C GLY A 281 5.48 -8.05 8.45
N GLU A 282 6.45 -8.11 7.55
CA GLU A 282 7.03 -6.93 6.92
C GLU A 282 7.35 -7.18 5.45
N ASN A 283 6.98 -6.21 4.61
CA ASN A 283 7.43 -6.10 3.22
C ASN A 283 8.77 -5.37 3.17
N CYS A 284 9.81 -5.99 2.61
CA CYS A 284 11.15 -5.39 2.57
C CYS A 284 11.85 -5.60 1.23
N ILE A 285 12.77 -4.67 0.93
CA ILE A 285 13.73 -4.75 -0.17
C ILE A 285 15.06 -5.22 0.39
N TYR A 286 15.71 -6.18 -0.27
CA TYR A 286 17.09 -6.54 0.03
C TYR A 286 18.04 -5.43 -0.46
N MET A 287 18.73 -4.77 0.46
CA MET A 287 19.52 -3.55 0.21
C MET A 287 20.97 -3.84 -0.18
N GLY A 288 21.39 -5.11 -0.08
CA GLY A 288 22.77 -5.55 -0.28
C GLY A 288 23.50 -5.85 1.03
N GLN A 289 24.81 -6.04 0.93
CA GLN A 289 25.66 -6.40 2.06
C GLN A 289 26.33 -5.18 2.69
N ASP A 290 26.58 -5.26 4.00
CA ASP A 290 27.50 -4.34 4.67
C ASP A 290 28.98 -4.67 4.36
N ALA A 291 29.89 -3.88 4.93
CA ALA A 291 31.33 -4.09 4.76
C ALA A 291 31.85 -5.44 5.32
N LEU A 292 31.06 -6.14 6.13
CA LEU A 292 31.36 -7.46 6.69
C LEU A 292 30.68 -8.60 5.92
N GLY A 293 29.93 -8.29 4.87
CA GLY A 293 29.16 -9.27 4.09
C GLY A 293 27.79 -9.62 4.69
N GLY A 294 27.34 -8.91 5.73
CA GLY A 294 26.04 -9.14 6.36
C GLY A 294 24.90 -8.61 5.49
N PRO A 295 23.91 -9.44 5.10
CA PRO A 295 22.79 -8.99 4.28
C PRO A 295 21.86 -8.07 5.08
N HIS A 296 21.39 -7.01 4.43
CA HIS A 296 20.50 -6.03 5.04
C HIS A 296 19.25 -5.78 4.20
N TYR A 297 18.17 -5.42 4.89
CA TYR A 297 16.84 -5.25 4.34
C TYR A 297 16.23 -3.95 4.85
N SER A 298 15.32 -3.36 4.07
CA SER A 298 14.58 -2.15 4.47
C SER A 298 13.14 -2.18 3.99
N GLY A 299 12.24 -1.62 4.80
CA GLY A 299 10.81 -1.46 4.57
C GLY A 299 10.32 -0.18 5.27
N LEU A 300 9.03 0.15 5.17
CA LEU A 300 8.51 1.35 5.82
C LEU A 300 8.68 1.25 7.35
N GLY A 301 9.19 2.30 8.00
CA GLY A 301 9.51 2.25 9.43
C GLY A 301 10.67 1.31 9.82
N LEU A 302 11.21 0.56 8.86
CA LEU A 302 12.34 -0.35 9.03
C LEU A 302 13.47 0.10 8.11
N GLY A 303 14.34 0.94 8.68
CA GLY A 303 15.58 1.31 8.01
C GLY A 303 16.51 0.11 7.73
N TRP A 304 17.76 0.39 7.43
CA TRP A 304 18.75 -0.62 7.05
C TRP A 304 19.04 -1.62 8.19
N LYS A 305 18.43 -2.83 8.14
CA LYS A 305 18.49 -3.84 9.21
C LYS A 305 18.98 -5.19 8.71
N THR A 306 19.78 -5.87 9.52
CA THR A 306 20.10 -7.29 9.32
C THR A 306 18.88 -8.18 9.57
N GLU A 307 18.91 -9.40 9.04
CA GLU A 307 17.89 -10.42 9.35
C GLU A 307 17.72 -10.64 10.86
N PHE A 308 18.82 -10.67 11.62
CA PHE A 308 18.77 -10.79 13.07
C PHE A 308 18.02 -9.61 13.73
N ALA A 309 18.30 -8.38 13.30
CA ALA A 309 17.64 -7.20 13.83
C ALA A 309 16.14 -7.19 13.49
N LEU A 310 15.75 -7.65 12.29
CA LEU A 310 14.35 -7.81 11.90
C LEU A 310 13.61 -8.83 12.78
N ARG A 311 14.24 -9.97 13.07
CA ARG A 311 13.67 -10.99 14.00
C ARG A 311 13.40 -10.41 15.37
N MET A 312 14.38 -9.70 15.92
CA MET A 312 14.22 -9.07 17.23
C MET A 312 13.13 -8.01 17.23
N PHE A 313 13.05 -7.22 16.15
CA PHE A 313 12.02 -6.20 15.99
C PHE A 313 10.62 -6.81 15.94
N LEU A 314 10.35 -7.75 15.04
CA LEU A 314 9.04 -8.40 14.93
C LEU A 314 8.68 -9.23 16.17
N GLY A 315 9.68 -9.84 16.83
CA GLY A 315 9.44 -10.57 18.06
C GLY A 315 9.03 -9.66 19.21
N ASN A 316 9.64 -8.47 19.29
CA ASN A 316 9.20 -7.44 20.22
C ASN A 316 7.81 -6.91 19.87
N ALA A 317 7.49 -6.71 18.59
CA ALA A 317 6.16 -6.30 18.16
C ALA A 317 5.10 -7.35 18.55
N TYR A 318 5.33 -8.63 18.24
CA TYR A 318 4.46 -9.73 18.68
C TYR A 318 4.24 -9.72 20.19
N PHE A 319 5.31 -9.55 20.97
CA PHE A 319 5.18 -9.46 22.41
C PHE A 319 4.31 -8.27 22.85
N ASN A 320 4.50 -7.07 22.30
CA ASN A 320 3.71 -5.91 22.72
C ASN A 320 2.24 -6.04 22.31
N ASP A 321 1.98 -6.46 21.07
CA ASP A 321 0.62 -6.48 20.51
C ASP A 321 -0.22 -7.62 21.11
N CYS A 322 0.39 -8.79 21.35
CA CYS A 322 -0.33 -9.97 21.83
C CYS A 322 -0.46 -10.04 23.37
N ASN A 323 0.12 -9.08 24.10
CA ASN A 323 0.16 -9.07 25.57
C ASN A 323 -0.34 -7.77 26.19
N ALA A 324 -1.24 -7.04 25.51
CA ALA A 324 -1.77 -5.77 26.02
C ALA A 324 -2.28 -5.88 27.47
N ASP A 325 -3.15 -6.85 27.76
CA ASP A 325 -3.70 -7.09 29.11
C ASP A 325 -2.62 -7.45 30.14
N TYR A 326 -1.65 -8.28 29.73
CA TYR A 326 -0.54 -8.69 30.58
C TYR A 326 0.34 -7.48 30.95
N ILE A 327 0.67 -6.63 29.97
CA ILE A 327 1.47 -5.42 30.17
C ILE A 327 0.72 -4.42 31.06
N GLU A 328 -0.59 -4.27 30.86
CA GLU A 328 -1.41 -3.36 31.66
C GLU A 328 -1.49 -3.81 33.12
N ALA A 329 -1.68 -5.12 33.38
CA ALA A 329 -1.63 -5.66 34.74
C ALA A 329 -0.28 -5.36 35.43
N LEU A 330 0.84 -5.52 34.72
CA LEU A 330 2.16 -5.16 35.25
C LEU A 330 2.29 -3.68 35.58
N ARG A 331 1.75 -2.78 34.74
CA ARG A 331 1.77 -1.32 34.97
C ARG A 331 0.96 -0.92 36.20
N GLN A 332 -0.11 -1.64 36.47
CA GLN A 332 -0.97 -1.44 37.65
C GLN A 332 -0.38 -2.09 38.92
N GLY A 333 0.75 -2.79 38.82
CA GLY A 333 1.37 -3.51 39.93
C GLY A 333 0.65 -4.80 40.33
N GLU A 334 -0.20 -5.32 39.44
CA GLU A 334 -0.96 -6.55 39.62
C GLU A 334 -0.17 -7.77 39.15
N ALA A 335 -0.51 -8.95 39.70
CA ALA A 335 0.02 -10.21 39.19
C ALA A 335 -0.77 -10.62 37.93
N PRO A 336 -0.13 -10.74 36.75
CA PRO A 336 -0.83 -11.10 35.53
C PRO A 336 -1.49 -12.48 35.63
N GLN A 337 -2.75 -12.59 35.20
CA GLN A 337 -3.50 -13.85 35.22
C GLN A 337 -3.34 -14.68 33.93
N VAL A 338 -2.65 -14.13 32.94
CA VAL A 338 -2.43 -14.75 31.63
C VAL A 338 -0.94 -15.05 31.43
N THR A 339 -0.63 -16.17 30.79
CA THR A 339 0.72 -16.47 30.34
C THR A 339 1.04 -15.58 29.13
N PRO A 340 2.15 -14.84 29.14
CA PRO A 340 2.47 -13.96 28.02
C PRO A 340 2.80 -14.77 26.77
N ALA A 341 2.30 -14.30 25.63
CA ALA A 341 2.70 -14.73 24.30
C ALA A 341 4.15 -14.29 24.03
N ILE A 342 5.07 -15.24 23.99
CA ILE A 342 6.49 -14.98 23.72
C ILE A 342 6.96 -15.70 22.46
N VAL A 343 8.05 -15.21 21.90
CA VAL A 343 8.77 -15.87 20.81
C VAL A 343 9.88 -16.70 21.45
N GLU A 344 9.70 -18.02 21.45
CA GLU A 344 10.60 -18.97 22.11
C GLU A 344 11.79 -19.32 21.21
N GLU A 345 11.52 -19.44 19.90
CA GLU A 345 12.50 -19.77 18.88
C GLU A 345 12.41 -18.75 17.74
N PRO A 346 12.92 -17.51 17.91
CA PRO A 346 12.80 -16.45 16.89
C PRO A 346 13.29 -16.87 15.51
N GLN A 347 14.25 -17.80 15.52
CA GLN A 347 14.82 -18.49 14.38
C GLN A 347 13.79 -19.28 13.54
N ALA A 348 12.92 -20.06 14.19
CA ALA A 348 11.89 -20.85 13.50
C ALA A 348 10.57 -20.07 13.32
N GLN A 349 10.27 -19.17 14.26
CA GLN A 349 8.95 -18.56 14.40
C GLN A 349 8.78 -17.24 13.64
N ILE A 350 9.86 -16.51 13.37
CA ILE A 350 9.81 -15.21 12.66
C ILE A 350 10.77 -15.28 11.48
N ARG A 351 10.30 -15.43 10.25
CA ARG A 351 11.13 -15.89 9.13
C ARG A 351 10.73 -15.25 7.81
N PHE A 352 11.67 -15.19 6.87
CA PHE A 352 11.31 -14.99 5.47
C PHE A 352 10.41 -16.14 5.02
N THR A 353 9.29 -15.81 4.38
CA THR A 353 8.42 -16.82 3.76
C THR A 353 8.31 -16.64 2.26
N SER A 354 8.51 -15.44 1.74
CA SER A 354 8.35 -15.17 0.32
C SER A 354 9.45 -14.27 -0.20
N ARG A 355 9.80 -14.47 -1.47
CA ARG A 355 10.77 -13.68 -2.23
C ARG A 355 10.22 -13.40 -3.62
N GLY A 356 10.33 -12.15 -4.08
CA GLY A 356 10.04 -11.73 -5.45
C GLY A 356 11.29 -11.19 -6.14
N VAL A 357 11.55 -11.64 -7.37
CA VAL A 357 12.68 -11.20 -8.19
C VAL A 357 12.34 -9.90 -8.89
N MET A 358 13.15 -8.86 -8.63
CA MET A 358 12.99 -7.55 -9.26
C MET A 358 13.35 -7.59 -10.75
N ARG A 359 12.37 -7.35 -11.62
CA ARG A 359 12.55 -7.37 -13.07
C ARG A 359 11.75 -6.27 -13.74
N TYR A 360 12.27 -5.76 -14.86
CA TYR A 360 11.48 -4.88 -15.72
C TYR A 360 10.37 -5.73 -16.38
N PRO A 361 9.08 -5.32 -16.30
CA PRO A 361 8.00 -6.10 -16.85
C PRO A 361 8.11 -6.16 -18.37
N GLU A 362 7.68 -7.27 -18.96
CA GLU A 362 7.51 -7.35 -20.41
C GLU A 362 6.41 -6.38 -20.83
N ILE A 363 6.72 -5.50 -21.79
CA ILE A 363 5.72 -4.63 -22.39
C ILE A 363 4.86 -5.50 -23.30
N GLN A 364 3.70 -5.89 -22.81
CA GLN A 364 2.73 -6.64 -23.60
C GLN A 364 2.22 -5.77 -24.75
N SER A 365 2.23 -6.30 -25.97
CA SER A 365 1.59 -5.65 -27.11
C SER A 365 0.07 -5.70 -26.94
N GLY A 366 -0.55 -4.57 -26.65
CA GLY A 366 -2.00 -4.48 -26.46
C GLY A 366 -2.40 -3.17 -25.80
N ALA A 367 -3.69 -2.85 -25.86
CA ALA A 367 -4.24 -1.78 -25.04
C ALA A 367 -4.18 -2.21 -23.57
N ALA A 368 -3.92 -1.28 -22.66
CA ALA A 368 -4.07 -1.52 -21.23
C ALA A 368 -5.41 -2.22 -20.93
N PRO A 369 -5.44 -3.16 -19.96
CA PRO A 369 -6.70 -3.72 -19.49
C PRO A 369 -7.65 -2.58 -19.16
N LYS A 370 -8.85 -2.61 -19.73
CA LYS A 370 -9.90 -1.65 -19.37
C LYS A 370 -10.30 -1.93 -17.93
N ILE A 371 -9.74 -1.15 -17.02
CA ILE A 371 -10.22 -1.05 -15.65
C ILE A 371 -11.42 -0.12 -15.75
N GLN A 372 -12.61 -0.71 -15.91
CA GLN A 372 -13.82 0.09 -15.86
C GLN A 372 -14.04 0.49 -14.41
N ILE A 373 -14.41 1.73 -14.29
CA ILE A 373 -14.80 2.44 -13.09
C ILE A 373 -16.28 2.08 -12.88
N PRO A 374 -16.70 1.09 -12.06
CA PRO A 374 -18.06 1.09 -11.57
C PRO A 374 -18.32 2.42 -10.87
N THR A 375 -18.96 3.33 -11.60
CA THR A 375 -19.70 4.44 -11.01
C THR A 375 -20.84 3.80 -10.24
N TYR A 376 -20.61 3.47 -8.97
CA TYR A 376 -21.73 3.28 -8.05
C TYR A 376 -22.36 4.65 -7.85
N THR A 377 -23.27 5.00 -8.74
CA THR A 377 -24.24 6.05 -8.46
C THR A 377 -25.41 5.29 -7.85
N PRO A 378 -25.55 5.22 -6.50
CA PRO A 378 -26.77 4.69 -5.92
C PRO A 378 -27.91 5.46 -6.59
N GLN A 379 -28.88 4.74 -7.16
CA GLN A 379 -30.09 5.39 -7.67
C GLN A 379 -30.68 6.13 -6.49
N PRO A 380 -30.67 7.48 -6.46
CA PRO A 380 -31.13 8.21 -5.30
C PRO A 380 -32.58 7.80 -5.01
N LEU A 381 -32.87 7.48 -3.75
CA LEU A 381 -34.24 7.17 -3.36
C LEU A 381 -35.12 8.40 -3.69
N SER A 382 -36.37 8.17 -4.06
CA SER A 382 -37.30 9.29 -4.20
C SER A 382 -37.49 9.99 -2.86
N ASP A 383 -37.79 11.30 -2.85
CA ASP A 383 -38.01 12.04 -1.61
C ASP A 383 -39.08 11.41 -0.70
N ALA A 384 -40.10 10.79 -1.30
CA ALA A 384 -41.16 10.09 -0.58
C ALA A 384 -40.64 8.83 0.12
N GLU A 385 -39.70 8.12 -0.50
CA GLU A 385 -39.06 6.95 0.08
C GLU A 385 -38.07 7.37 1.18
N TYR A 386 -37.29 8.43 0.99
CA TYR A 386 -36.46 9.01 2.06
C TYR A 386 -37.31 9.41 3.27
N LEU A 387 -38.41 10.13 3.06
CA LEU A 387 -39.32 10.51 4.14
C LEU A 387 -39.87 9.29 4.87
N LYS A 388 -40.34 8.29 4.12
CA LYS A 388 -40.88 7.05 4.69
C LYS A 388 -39.84 6.35 5.59
N ARG A 389 -38.61 6.19 5.11
CA ARG A 389 -37.54 5.53 5.86
C ARG A 389 -37.08 6.34 7.07
N LEU A 390 -37.02 7.67 6.96
CA LEU A 390 -36.80 8.55 8.13
C LEU A 390 -37.87 8.34 9.20
N MET A 391 -39.15 8.19 8.81
CA MET A 391 -40.22 7.91 9.77
C MET A 391 -40.09 6.52 10.40
N GLU A 392 -39.67 5.50 9.62
CA GLU A 392 -39.40 4.14 10.12
C GLU A 392 -38.23 4.10 11.12
N LEU A 393 -37.24 4.98 10.94
CA LEU A 393 -36.13 5.20 11.87
C LEU A 393 -36.54 5.99 13.13
N GLY A 394 -37.81 6.36 13.27
CA GLY A 394 -38.33 7.07 14.42
C GLY A 394 -38.02 8.57 14.44
N PHE A 395 -37.70 9.17 13.29
CA PHE A 395 -37.57 10.63 13.21
C PHE A 395 -38.93 11.30 13.49
N GLN A 396 -38.92 12.34 14.31
CA GLN A 396 -40.12 13.09 14.70
C GLN A 396 -40.04 14.52 14.16
N ASP A 397 -41.19 15.11 13.81
CA ASP A 397 -41.30 16.56 13.59
C ASP A 397 -41.22 17.24 14.97
N PRO A 398 -40.13 17.95 15.30
CA PRO A 398 -39.94 18.53 16.63
C PRO A 398 -40.92 19.67 16.93
N THR A 399 -41.59 20.22 15.90
CA THR A 399 -42.53 21.34 16.05
C THR A 399 -43.99 20.92 15.98
N GLY A 400 -44.29 19.72 15.46
CA GLY A 400 -45.66 19.27 15.18
C GLY A 400 -46.40 20.12 14.14
N HIS A 401 -45.70 20.98 13.40
CA HIS A 401 -46.24 21.95 12.44
C HIS A 401 -45.63 21.75 11.06
N SER A 402 -45.76 20.55 10.47
CA SER A 402 -45.32 20.19 9.11
C SER A 402 -44.02 20.89 8.68
N THR A 403 -43.01 20.89 9.53
CA THR A 403 -41.74 21.50 9.16
C THR A 403 -40.98 20.56 8.24
N ASN A 404 -40.22 21.11 7.30
CA ASN A 404 -39.27 20.34 6.48
C ASN A 404 -38.07 19.84 7.29
N GLN A 405 -38.22 19.65 8.62
CA GLN A 405 -37.18 19.23 9.52
C GLN A 405 -37.67 18.08 10.40
N HIS A 406 -36.90 16.99 10.43
CA HIS A 406 -37.16 15.84 11.27
C HIS A 406 -35.92 15.52 12.11
N LEU A 407 -36.11 15.04 13.33
CA LEU A 407 -35.05 14.77 14.31
C LEU A 407 -35.17 13.36 14.89
N VAL A 408 -34.04 12.68 15.03
CA VAL A 408 -33.87 11.51 15.91
C VAL A 408 -32.71 11.75 16.87
N ASN A 409 -32.91 11.44 18.15
CA ASN A 409 -31.96 11.81 19.22
C ASN A 409 -30.91 10.74 19.52
N GLU A 410 -31.18 9.50 19.15
CA GLU A 410 -30.35 8.34 19.45
C GLU A 410 -30.58 7.28 18.38
N LEU A 411 -29.64 7.19 17.45
CA LEU A 411 -29.66 6.21 16.37
C LEU A 411 -28.23 5.69 16.17
N PRO A 412 -27.99 4.36 16.17
CA PRO A 412 -26.68 3.85 15.79
C PRO A 412 -26.36 4.21 14.34
N MET A 413 -25.13 4.67 14.09
CA MET A 413 -24.73 5.19 12.79
C MET A 413 -24.92 4.17 11.64
N HIS A 414 -24.57 2.90 11.86
CA HIS A 414 -24.80 1.85 10.85
C HIS A 414 -26.29 1.65 10.48
N VAL A 415 -27.21 1.84 11.43
CA VAL A 415 -28.66 1.71 11.16
C VAL A 415 -29.14 2.85 10.26
N LEU A 416 -28.62 4.07 10.47
CA LEU A 416 -28.92 5.21 9.61
C LEU A 416 -28.45 4.97 8.16
N VAL A 417 -27.22 4.48 8.02
CA VAL A 417 -26.55 4.22 6.74
C VAL A 417 -27.28 3.12 5.97
N GLU A 418 -27.57 1.99 6.63
CA GLU A 418 -28.30 0.87 6.03
C GLU A 418 -29.71 1.28 5.59
N ALA A 419 -30.44 1.99 6.45
CA ALA A 419 -31.81 2.37 6.16
C ALA A 419 -31.92 3.40 5.03
N LEU A 420 -30.98 4.34 4.91
CA LEU A 420 -31.07 5.39 3.88
C LEU A 420 -30.26 5.06 2.61
N GLU A 421 -29.64 3.88 2.56
CA GLU A 421 -28.89 3.36 1.41
C GLU A 421 -27.86 4.36 0.84
N PHE A 422 -27.26 5.16 1.71
CA PHE A 422 -26.19 6.05 1.30
C PHE A 422 -24.84 5.43 1.68
N PRO A 423 -23.82 5.55 0.83
CA PRO A 423 -22.50 5.06 1.16
C PRO A 423 -21.89 5.99 2.24
N GLU A 424 -21.14 5.43 3.18
CA GLU A 424 -20.49 6.16 4.31
C GLU A 424 -19.72 7.41 3.87
N VAL A 425 -19.13 7.31 2.70
CA VAL A 425 -18.37 8.31 1.97
C VAL A 425 -19.13 9.57 1.54
N ALA A 426 -20.47 9.52 1.50
CA ALA A 426 -21.31 10.69 1.30
C ALA A 426 -21.41 11.55 2.58
N LEU A 427 -20.80 11.10 3.69
CA LEU A 427 -20.64 11.87 4.92
C LEU A 427 -19.47 12.83 4.78
N HIS A 428 -19.74 14.11 4.99
CA HIS A 428 -18.74 15.16 4.95
C HIS A 428 -18.76 15.97 6.25
N GLN A 429 -17.60 16.20 6.86
CA GLN A 429 -17.51 17.23 7.89
C GLN A 429 -17.68 18.61 7.24
N SER A 430 -18.38 19.53 7.92
CA SER A 430 -18.51 20.90 7.41
C SER A 430 -17.11 21.51 7.27
N ILE A 431 -16.85 22.22 6.16
CA ILE A 431 -15.58 22.94 5.93
C ILE A 431 -15.25 23.94 7.06
N SER A 432 -16.26 24.34 7.84
CA SER A 432 -16.11 25.23 9.00
C SER A 432 -15.90 24.52 10.35
N ALA A 433 -15.98 23.19 10.39
CA ALA A 433 -15.77 22.39 11.57
C ALA A 433 -14.27 22.20 11.80
N GLY A 434 -13.70 22.85 12.82
CA GLY A 434 -12.32 22.54 13.25
C GLY A 434 -12.20 21.11 13.81
N MET A 435 -10.97 20.64 14.02
CA MET A 435 -10.61 19.27 14.47
C MET A 435 -11.34 18.76 15.73
N THR A 436 -12.04 19.62 16.46
CA THR A 436 -12.79 19.26 17.68
C THR A 436 -14.24 18.88 17.43
N SER A 437 -14.76 19.03 16.20
CA SER A 437 -16.18 18.76 15.88
C SER A 437 -16.33 17.49 15.06
N ALA A 438 -16.99 16.49 15.64
CA ALA A 438 -17.35 15.25 14.96
C ALA A 438 -18.63 15.36 14.09
N THR A 439 -19.13 16.58 13.84
CA THR A 439 -20.39 16.77 13.08
C THR A 439 -20.23 16.43 11.61
N LEU A 440 -21.06 15.51 11.11
CA LEU A 440 -21.12 15.11 9.71
C LEU A 440 -22.36 15.69 9.02
N HIS A 441 -22.26 15.88 7.71
CA HIS A 441 -23.32 16.34 6.83
C HIS A 441 -23.42 15.42 5.63
N ILE A 442 -24.64 15.18 5.15
CA ILE A 442 -24.86 14.43 3.92
C ILE A 442 -26.05 15.01 3.16
N ALA A 443 -25.91 15.10 1.84
CA ALA A 443 -26.98 15.50 0.93
C ALA A 443 -27.54 14.26 0.20
N LEU A 444 -28.84 14.03 0.33
CA LEU A 444 -29.57 12.88 -0.24
C LEU A 444 -30.73 13.40 -1.09
N GLY A 445 -30.44 13.74 -2.36
CA GLY A 445 -31.41 14.43 -3.22
C GLY A 445 -31.77 15.81 -2.65
N HIS A 446 -33.04 16.04 -2.34
CA HIS A 446 -33.47 17.29 -1.68
C HIS A 446 -33.31 17.26 -0.16
N TRP A 447 -32.84 16.16 0.42
CA TRP A 447 -32.61 16.06 1.85
C TRP A 447 -31.18 16.43 2.22
N THR A 448 -31.02 17.05 3.38
CA THR A 448 -29.73 17.28 4.03
C THR A 448 -29.81 16.77 5.45
N LEU A 449 -28.94 15.85 5.83
CA LEU A 449 -28.82 15.37 7.21
C LEU A 449 -27.63 16.06 7.87
N THR A 450 -27.81 16.44 9.12
CA THR A 450 -26.74 16.86 10.04
C THR A 450 -26.66 15.84 11.15
N ILE A 451 -25.52 15.17 11.27
CA ILE A 451 -25.29 14.02 12.15
C ILE A 451 -24.27 14.45 13.21
N ARG A 452 -24.58 14.24 14.48
CA ARG A 452 -23.74 14.63 15.62
C ARG A 452 -23.54 13.46 16.55
N ALA A 453 -22.34 13.30 17.08
CA ALA A 453 -22.08 12.33 18.14
C ALA A 453 -22.96 12.64 19.35
N LYS A 454 -23.59 11.61 19.93
CA LYS A 454 -24.36 11.79 21.16
C LYS A 454 -23.44 12.05 22.36
N ASP A 455 -22.27 11.40 22.38
CA ASP A 455 -21.22 11.70 23.34
C ASP A 455 -20.41 12.93 22.85
N PRO A 456 -20.50 14.08 23.54
CA PRO A 456 -19.77 15.28 23.14
C PRO A 456 -18.24 15.17 23.29
N LYS A 457 -17.73 14.09 23.88
CA LYS A 457 -16.28 13.81 23.98
C LYS A 457 -15.73 13.14 22.72
N LEU A 458 -16.58 12.60 21.86
CA LEU A 458 -16.15 11.98 20.62
C LEU A 458 -15.69 13.08 19.64
N HIS A 459 -14.45 12.93 19.18
CA HIS A 459 -13.88 13.78 18.13
C HIS A 459 -14.08 13.17 16.72
N HIS A 460 -14.47 11.89 16.65
CA HIS A 460 -14.81 11.17 15.44
C HIS A 460 -16.06 10.29 15.71
N ILE A 461 -16.92 10.10 14.69
CA ILE A 461 -18.08 9.19 14.76
C ILE A 461 -17.74 7.93 13.99
N SER A 462 -17.87 6.77 14.63
CA SER A 462 -17.78 5.44 14.03
C SER A 462 -19.17 4.87 13.75
N MET A 463 -19.22 3.78 12.97
CA MET A 463 -20.46 3.05 12.65
C MET A 463 -21.23 2.50 13.87
N HIS A 464 -20.56 2.36 15.02
CA HIS A 464 -21.16 1.87 16.25
C HIS A 464 -21.62 2.97 17.19
N ASP A 465 -21.24 4.23 16.92
CA ASP A 465 -21.59 5.33 17.79
C ASP A 465 -23.07 5.71 17.65
N LEU A 466 -23.63 6.16 18.77
CA LEU A 466 -24.97 6.73 18.82
C LEU A 466 -24.90 8.17 18.34
N VAL A 467 -25.77 8.50 17.38
CA VAL A 467 -25.84 9.83 16.78
C VAL A 467 -27.19 10.51 17.00
N GLU A 468 -27.15 11.83 17.08
CA GLU A 468 -28.29 12.72 16.87
C GLU A 468 -28.31 13.13 15.40
N VAL A 469 -29.45 12.99 14.73
CA VAL A 469 -29.58 13.30 13.29
C VAL A 469 -30.72 14.26 13.05
N VAL A 470 -30.41 15.38 12.39
CA VAL A 470 -31.37 16.37 11.92
C VAL A 470 -31.47 16.25 10.40
N ALA A 471 -32.57 15.72 9.90
CA ALA A 471 -32.88 15.68 8.47
C ALA A 471 -33.68 16.92 8.07
N ARG A 472 -33.30 17.58 6.97
CA ARG A 472 -33.98 18.74 6.40
C ARG A 472 -34.28 18.55 4.92
N SER A 473 -35.49 18.83 4.46
CA SER A 473 -35.83 18.85 3.04
C SER A 473 -35.75 20.27 2.48
N ALA A 474 -35.19 20.44 1.28
CA ALA A 474 -35.12 21.70 0.55
C ALA A 474 -36.51 22.07 -0.03
N ASP A 475 -37.34 22.71 0.80
CA ASP A 475 -38.57 23.45 0.47
C ASP A 475 -39.28 23.10 -0.86
N GLN A 476 -39.97 21.96 -0.89
CA GLN A 476 -41.34 21.92 -1.40
C GLN A 476 -42.23 21.20 -0.39
N PRO A 477 -43.38 21.77 0.02
CA PRO A 477 -44.33 21.06 0.85
C PRO A 477 -44.83 19.84 0.07
N VAL A 478 -44.35 18.66 0.43
CA VAL A 478 -44.86 17.39 -0.10
C VAL A 478 -46.30 17.26 0.39
N GLN A 479 -47.27 17.54 -0.48
CA GLN A 479 -48.67 17.22 -0.20
C GLN A 479 -48.82 15.70 -0.19
N ILE A 480 -48.80 15.10 1.00
CA ILE A 480 -49.17 13.69 1.19
C ILE A 480 -50.66 13.60 0.87
N GLN A 481 -51.01 13.10 -0.33
CA GLN A 481 -52.39 12.73 -0.65
C GLN A 481 -52.78 11.53 0.20
N THR A 482 -53.44 11.78 1.33
CA THR A 482 -54.12 10.73 2.08
C THR A 482 -55.36 10.30 1.29
N SER A 483 -55.32 9.13 0.66
CA SER A 483 -56.53 8.49 0.14
C SER A 483 -57.47 8.15 1.31
N PRO A 484 -58.77 8.53 1.27
CA PRO A 484 -59.70 8.17 2.31
C PRO A 484 -59.97 6.66 2.26
N VAL A 485 -60.00 6.05 3.45
CA VAL A 485 -60.36 4.64 3.70
C VAL A 485 -61.81 4.37 3.32
#